data_AF-X0WMA9-F1
#
_entry.id   AF-X0WMA9-F1
#
_cell.length_a   1.000
_cell.length_b   1.000
_cell.length_c   1.000
_cell.angle_alpha   90.00
_cell.angle_beta   90.00
_cell.angle_gamma   90.00
#
_symmetry.space_group_name_H-M   'P 1'
#
loop_
_entity.id
_entity.type
_entity.pdbx_description
1 polymer ?
#
loop_
_entity_poly.entity_id
_entity_poly.type
_entity_poly.pdbx_seq_one_letter_code
_entity_poly.pdbx_strand_id
1 'polypeptide(L)'
;MSNYSISNNAVSALGGKVILYGLALVFAWIGAMKFTAYEANAIQGLVGSSPILYWLYSILDVRGVANLIGTVEIATAVLLAVFLSQRRRRSR
;
A
#
# COMPACT_ATOMS: atom_id res chain seq x y z
N MET A 1 -4.29 -26.63 31.46
CA MET A 1 -5.05 -25.67 30.62
C MET A 1 -4.25 -24.40 30.23
N SER A 2 -2.95 -24.30 30.53
CA SER A 2 -2.11 -23.10 30.29
C SER A 2 -1.41 -23.03 28.93
N ASN A 3 -1.25 -24.14 28.21
CA ASN A 3 -0.48 -24.16 26.95
C ASN A 3 -1.26 -23.65 25.74
N TYR A 4 -2.60 -23.70 25.78
CA TYR A 4 -3.45 -23.23 24.68
C TYR A 4 -3.43 -21.70 24.53
N SER A 5 -3.38 -20.96 25.64
CA SER A 5 -3.37 -19.49 25.61
C SER A 5 -2.05 -18.91 25.06
N ILE A 6 -0.92 -19.57 25.34
CA ILE A 6 0.40 -19.13 24.83
C ILE A 6 0.52 -19.38 23.31
N SER A 7 0.06 -20.54 22.83
CA SER A 7 0.04 -20.87 21.39
C SER A 7 -0.83 -19.88 20.61
N ASN A 8 -2.04 -19.58 21.10
CA ASN A 8 -2.96 -18.67 20.44
C ASN A 8 -2.39 -17.24 20.32
N ASN A 9 -1.74 -16.73 21.37
CA ASN A 9 -1.15 -15.39 21.34
C ASN A 9 0.00 -15.27 20.33
N ALA A 10 0.85 -16.31 20.21
CA ALA A 10 1.94 -16.33 19.24
C ALA A 10 1.40 -16.37 17.80
N VAL A 11 0.40 -17.21 17.54
CA VAL A 11 -0.26 -17.33 16.23
C VAL A 11 -0.97 -16.03 15.85
N SER A 12 -1.72 -15.40 16.75
CA SER A 12 -2.36 -14.10 16.49
C SER A 12 -1.34 -12.99 16.22
N ALA A 13 -0.24 -12.95 16.98
CA ALA A 13 0.81 -11.97 16.78
C ALA A 13 1.55 -12.14 15.45
N LEU A 14 1.77 -13.38 15.01
CA LEU A 14 2.35 -13.69 13.70
C LEU A 14 1.37 -13.38 12.56
N GLY A 15 0.11 -13.80 12.69
CA GLY A 15 -0.93 -13.53 11.70
C GLY A 15 -1.09 -12.04 11.41
N GLY A 16 -1.11 -11.20 12.46
CA GLY A 16 -1.17 -9.74 12.28
C GLY A 16 0.02 -9.16 11.51
N LYS A 17 1.24 -9.70 11.72
CA LYS A 17 2.44 -9.25 10.98
C LYS A 17 2.40 -9.70 9.52
N VAL A 18 1.98 -10.93 9.26
CA VAL A 18 1.88 -11.49 7.90
C VAL A 18 0.90 -10.67 7.06
N ILE A 19 -0.27 -10.35 7.60
CA ILE A 19 -1.27 -9.54 6.89
C ILE A 19 -0.70 -8.15 6.56
N LEU A 20 -0.06 -7.48 7.52
CA LEU A 20 0.44 -6.12 7.32
C LEU A 20 1.62 -6.05 6.35
N TYR A 21 2.58 -6.98 6.45
CA TYR A 21 3.68 -7.05 5.49
C TYR A 21 3.21 -7.50 4.11
N GLY A 22 2.25 -8.42 4.03
CA GLY A 22 1.62 -8.81 2.76
C GLY A 22 0.94 -7.62 2.10
N LEU A 23 0.18 -6.83 2.86
CA LEU A 23 -0.46 -5.62 2.36
C LEU A 23 0.57 -4.57 1.91
N ALA A 24 1.61 -4.33 2.71
CA ALA A 24 2.68 -3.41 2.35
C ALA A 24 3.40 -3.85 1.05
N LEU A 25 3.66 -5.15 0.89
CA LEU A 25 4.26 -5.71 -0.32
C LEU A 25 3.37 -5.48 -1.55
N VAL A 26 2.07 -5.73 -1.43
CA VAL A 26 1.10 -5.51 -2.52
C VAL A 26 1.07 -4.05 -2.94
N PHE A 27 0.99 -3.13 -1.98
CA PHE A 27 1.02 -1.68 -2.26
C PHE A 27 2.34 -1.25 -2.91
N ALA A 28 3.48 -1.74 -2.42
CA ALA A 28 4.77 -1.43 -3.01
C ALA A 28 4.88 -1.94 -4.45
N TRP A 29 4.39 -3.15 -4.72
CA TRP A 29 4.42 -3.75 -6.05
C TRP A 29 3.50 -3.02 -7.03
N ILE A 30 2.24 -2.78 -6.66
CA ILE A 30 1.29 -2.04 -7.49
C ILE A 30 1.78 -0.61 -7.74
N GLY A 31 2.27 0.06 -6.69
CA GLY A 31 2.83 1.41 -6.80
C GLY A 31 4.05 1.48 -7.69
N ALA A 32 4.96 0.51 -7.62
CA ALA A 32 6.10 0.43 -8.53
C ALA A 32 5.68 0.22 -9.99
N MET A 33 4.65 -0.60 -10.22
CA MET A 33 4.12 -0.84 -11.57
C MET A 33 3.55 0.42 -12.22
N LYS A 34 3.04 1.39 -11.44
CA LYS A 34 2.52 2.68 -11.97
C LYS A 34 3.57 3.53 -12.70
N PHE A 35 4.86 3.27 -12.47
CA PHE A 35 5.94 3.97 -13.18
C PHE A 35 6.23 3.35 -14.56
N THR A 36 5.50 2.30 -14.95
CA THR A 36 5.60 1.70 -16.29
C THR A 36 4.64 2.37 -17.28
N ALA A 37 5.05 2.46 -18.54
CA ALA A 37 4.19 3.00 -19.60
C ALA A 37 2.90 2.18 -19.79
N TYR A 38 2.97 0.87 -19.55
CA TYR A 38 1.81 -0.02 -19.63
C TYR A 38 0.71 0.39 -18.65
N GLU A 39 1.04 0.51 -17.36
CA GLU A 39 0.07 0.88 -16.32
C GLU A 39 -0.44 2.31 -16.45
N ALA A 40 0.42 3.24 -16.89
CA ALA A 40 0.02 4.64 -17.07
C ALA A 40 -1.13 4.77 -18.10
N ASN A 41 -1.05 4.05 -19.21
CA ASN A 41 -2.12 4.01 -20.20
C ASN A 41 -3.34 3.23 -19.70
N ALA A 42 -3.15 2.16 -18.93
CA ALA A 42 -4.24 1.35 -18.39
C ALA A 42 -5.14 2.16 -17.43
N ILE A 43 -4.57 3.04 -16.60
CA ILE A 43 -5.37 3.86 -15.67
C ILE A 43 -5.97 5.11 -16.31
N GLN A 44 -5.54 5.49 -17.51
CA GLN A 44 -5.93 6.77 -18.09
C GLN A 44 -7.45 6.91 -18.20
N GLY A 45 -8.12 5.88 -18.71
CA GLY A 45 -9.57 5.89 -18.84
C GLY A 45 -10.30 5.93 -17.48
N LEU A 46 -9.75 5.26 -16.47
CA LEU A 46 -10.33 5.21 -15.13
C LEU A 46 -10.23 6.57 -14.42
N VAL A 47 -9.07 7.22 -14.50
CA VAL A 47 -8.86 8.55 -13.91
C VAL A 47 -9.63 9.62 -14.68
N GLY A 48 -9.65 9.53 -16.02
CA GLY A 48 -10.35 10.49 -16.87
C GLY A 48 -11.86 10.46 -16.73
N SER A 49 -12.43 9.29 -16.38
CA SER A 49 -13.87 9.13 -16.13
C SER A 49 -14.27 9.39 -14.66
N SER A 50 -13.29 9.67 -13.79
CA SER A 50 -13.54 9.85 -12.35
C SER A 50 -14.02 11.27 -12.02
N PRO A 51 -15.16 11.45 -11.33
CA PRO A 51 -15.64 12.78 -10.93
C PRO A 51 -14.67 13.56 -10.05
N ILE A 52 -13.78 12.87 -9.32
CA ILE A 52 -12.88 13.46 -8.33
C ILE A 52 -11.46 13.63 -8.89
N LEU A 53 -11.02 12.76 -9.81
CA LEU A 53 -9.61 12.72 -10.24
C LEU A 53 -9.39 13.27 -11.65
N TYR A 54 -10.43 13.49 -12.45
CA TYR A 54 -10.28 13.93 -13.84
C TYR A 54 -9.49 15.25 -13.98
N TRP A 55 -9.66 16.18 -13.03
CA TRP A 55 -9.01 17.48 -13.05
C TRP A 55 -7.49 17.37 -12.99
N LEU A 56 -6.94 16.26 -12.50
CA LEU A 56 -5.51 16.06 -12.43
C LEU A 56 -4.86 16.08 -13.81
N TYR A 57 -5.60 15.66 -14.86
CA TYR A 57 -5.17 15.77 -16.25
C TYR A 57 -5.13 17.21 -16.80
N SER A 58 -5.69 18.19 -16.09
CA SER A 58 -5.53 19.61 -16.46
C SER A 58 -4.15 20.17 -16.07
N ILE A 59 -3.42 19.48 -15.19
CA ILE A 59 -2.13 19.94 -14.63
C ILE A 59 -0.99 18.97 -14.96
N LEU A 60 -1.29 17.67 -14.99
CA LEU A 60 -0.32 16.59 -15.24
C LEU A 60 -0.69 15.82 -16.50
N ASP A 61 0.32 15.26 -17.17
CA ASP A 61 0.12 14.31 -18.26
C ASP A 61 -0.20 12.89 -17.74
N VAL A 62 -0.45 11.96 -18.65
CA VAL A 62 -0.77 10.55 -18.32
C VAL A 62 0.29 9.92 -17.42
N ARG A 63 1.57 10.19 -17.69
CA ARG A 63 2.69 9.70 -16.90
C ARG A 63 2.77 10.39 -15.54
N GLY A 64 2.57 11.70 -15.48
CA GLY A 64 2.55 12.47 -14.24
C GLY A 64 1.48 11.99 -13.27
N VAL A 65 0.26 11.75 -13.77
CA VAL A 65 -0.84 11.19 -12.97
C VAL A 65 -0.50 9.79 -12.45
N ALA A 66 0.01 8.91 -13.31
CA ALA A 66 0.40 7.56 -12.91
C ALA A 66 1.51 7.57 -11.86
N ASN A 67 2.55 8.38 -12.07
CA ASN A 67 3.65 8.55 -11.14
C ASN A 67 3.18 9.11 -9.78
N LEU A 68 2.23 10.05 -9.77
CA LEU A 68 1.66 10.57 -8.53
C LEU A 68 0.95 9.48 -7.73
N ILE A 69 0.08 8.70 -8.40
CA ILE A 69 -0.62 7.57 -7.77
C ILE A 69 0.39 6.53 -7.25
N GLY A 70 1.37 6.15 -8.07
CA GLY A 70 2.41 5.20 -7.68
C GLY A 70 3.23 5.68 -6.48
N THR A 71 3.54 6.97 -6.41
CA THR A 71 4.24 7.58 -5.27
C THR A 71 3.40 7.48 -3.99
N VAL A 72 2.10 7.76 -4.06
CA VAL A 72 1.19 7.63 -2.90
C VAL A 72 1.09 6.18 -2.43
N GLU A 73 1.03 5.22 -3.34
CA GLU A 73 0.98 3.79 -3.01
C GLU A 73 2.28 3.31 -2.34
N ILE A 74 3.45 3.70 -2.87
CA ILE A 74 4.75 3.38 -2.27
C ILE A 74 4.89 4.06 -0.90
N ALA A 75 4.50 5.33 -0.76
CA ALA A 75 4.51 6.02 0.52
C ALA A 75 3.63 5.29 1.55
N THR A 76 2.45 4.83 1.14
CA THR A 76 1.54 4.04 1.98
C THR A 76 2.18 2.71 2.38
N ALA A 77 2.85 2.00 1.46
CA ALA A 77 3.57 0.76 1.76
C ALA A 77 4.67 0.97 2.82
N VAL A 78 5.47 2.04 2.66
CA VAL A 78 6.51 2.41 3.62
C VAL A 78 5.90 2.72 4.99
N LEU A 79 4.83 3.51 5.03
CA LEU A 79 4.14 3.83 6.28
C LEU A 79 3.59 2.57 6.98
N LEU A 80 2.99 1.63 6.23
CA LEU A 80 2.50 0.36 6.78
C LEU A 80 3.65 -0.47 7.40
N ALA A 81 4.79 -0.56 6.71
CA ALA A 81 5.96 -1.28 7.21
C ALA A 81 6.60 -0.61 8.45
N VAL A 82 6.69 0.72 8.45
CA VAL A 82 7.26 1.50 9.57
C VAL A 82 6.33 1.46 10.79
N PHE A 83 5.02 1.64 10.60
CA PHE A 83 4.03 1.56 11.66
C PHE A 83 4.12 0.24 12.44
N LEU A 84 4.33 -0.88 11.74
CA LEU A 84 4.53 -2.17 12.37
C LEU A 84 5.80 -2.22 13.24
N SER A 85 6.89 -1.62 12.76
CA SER A 85 8.15 -1.54 13.50
C SER A 85 7.99 -0.79 14.82
N GLN A 86 7.12 0.22 14.83
CA GLN A 86 6.83 1.00 16.03
C GLN A 86 5.85 0.31 17.00
N ARG A 87 4.90 -0.51 16.51
CA ARG A 87 3.99 -1.29 17.37
C ARG A 87 4.73 -2.26 18.29
N ARG A 88 5.97 -2.64 17.95
CA ARG A 88 6.86 -3.45 18.80
C ARG A 88 7.41 -2.69 20.02
N ARG A 89 7.44 -1.35 20.00
CA ARG A 89 8.03 -0.52 21.08
C ARG A 89 7.03 -0.05 22.14
N ARG A 90 5.72 -0.10 21.87
CA ARG A 90 4.67 0.41 22.76
C ARG A 90 4.11 -0.63 23.76
N SER A 91 4.68 -1.83 23.79
CA SER A 91 4.29 -2.95 24.67
C SER A 91 5.36 -3.26 25.75
N ARG A 92 6.26 -2.30 26.00
CA ARG A 92 7.11 -2.23 27.20
C ARG A 92 6.77 -0.94 27.92
#